data_AF-A0AAD1ADG8-F1
#
_entry.id   AF-A0AAD1ADG8-F1
#
_cell.length_a   1.000
_cell.length_b   1.000
_cell.length_c   1.000
_cell.angle_alpha   90.00
_cell.angle_beta   90.00
_cell.angle_gamma   90.00
#
_symmetry.space_group_name_H-M   'P 1'
#
loop_
_entity.id
_entity.type
_entity.pdbx_description
1 polymer ?
#
loop_
_entity_poly.entity_id
_entity_poly.type
_entity_poly.pdbx_seq_one_letter_code
_entity_poly.pdbx_strand_id
1 'polypeptide(L)'
;MTWSSDAETTRIPSATDTPGGTGPEPTREYVWPEPETDRPPTTEPPEATASAGATALGVVEAEPERVVRSGNRLAGVALALLTTAFFAGLYLVALTAIRVLADQTGADPVALGLAQAPTALFLAPVAAFFVGLALIVLVVNRAGWWAYVLGGFLVAVLTAAAAFVGSWSGVGGLAVPAAPSLLADHLRDPVVLASVLAAGVLGREATVWGGALIAARARGVKRRNAEREAAASS
;
A
#
# COMPACT_ATOMS: atom_id res chain seq x y z
N MET A 1 -58.39 26.20 -18.56
CA MET A 1 -58.03 24.83 -19.00
C MET A 1 -57.13 24.24 -17.94
N THR A 2 -57.69 23.39 -17.10
CA THR A 2 -57.03 22.66 -16.01
C THR A 2 -56.69 21.26 -16.53
N TRP A 3 -55.43 20.87 -16.47
CA TRP A 3 -55.01 19.49 -16.72
C TRP A 3 -54.19 19.00 -15.54
N SER A 4 -54.73 18.00 -14.86
CA SER A 4 -54.11 17.20 -13.81
C SER A 4 -53.11 16.22 -14.42
N SER A 5 -52.03 15.91 -13.71
CA SER A 5 -51.24 14.69 -13.96
C SER A 5 -50.76 14.14 -12.62
N ASP A 6 -51.60 13.23 -12.11
CA ASP A 6 -51.27 11.90 -11.60
C ASP A 6 -50.11 11.74 -10.62
N ALA A 7 -50.48 11.73 -9.35
CA ALA A 7 -49.75 11.07 -8.29
C ALA A 7 -49.92 9.54 -8.42
N GLU A 8 -48.92 8.86 -8.97
CA GLU A 8 -48.87 7.40 -8.97
C GLU A 8 -48.43 6.90 -7.58
N THR A 9 -49.42 6.79 -6.69
CA THR A 9 -49.33 6.04 -5.43
C THR A 9 -49.51 4.56 -5.75
N THR A 10 -48.40 3.84 -5.92
CA THR A 10 -48.42 2.37 -5.93
C THR A 10 -48.60 1.86 -4.50
N ARG A 11 -49.84 1.45 -4.24
CA ARG A 11 -50.33 0.71 -3.07
C ARG A 11 -49.67 -0.68 -3.03
N ILE A 12 -48.76 -0.92 -2.08
CA ILE A 12 -48.39 -2.29 -1.66
C ILE A 12 -49.38 -2.73 -0.55
N PRO A 13 -49.97 -3.93 -0.63
CA PRO A 13 -50.94 -4.39 0.36
C PRO A 13 -50.29 -4.71 1.70
N SER A 14 -50.89 -4.17 2.77
CA SER A 14 -50.70 -4.64 4.14
C SER A 14 -51.40 -6.00 4.32
N ALA A 15 -50.65 -6.99 4.79
CA ALA A 15 -51.20 -8.14 5.51
C ALA A 15 -50.73 -8.04 6.98
N THR A 16 -51.67 -7.64 7.84
CA THR A 16 -51.88 -8.08 9.23
C THR A 16 -51.62 -9.58 9.41
N ASP A 17 -51.22 -10.20 10.52
CA ASP A 17 -50.95 -9.90 11.94
C ASP A 17 -50.25 -11.18 12.48
N THR A 18 -49.10 -11.12 13.20
CA THR A 18 -48.93 -11.30 14.68
C THR A 18 -49.21 -12.74 15.21
N PRO A 19 -48.62 -13.33 16.30
CA PRO A 19 -47.59 -12.91 17.29
C PRO A 19 -46.48 -13.96 17.63
N GLY A 20 -45.44 -13.52 18.36
CA GLY A 20 -44.85 -14.33 19.44
C GLY A 20 -43.61 -15.17 19.12
N GLY A 21 -42.53 -14.93 19.86
CA GLY A 21 -41.37 -15.82 19.89
C GLY A 21 -40.07 -15.14 20.33
N THR A 22 -39.97 -14.78 21.61
CA THR A 22 -38.66 -14.66 22.27
C THR A 22 -38.01 -16.04 22.33
N GLY A 23 -36.94 -16.25 21.54
CA GLY A 23 -36.10 -17.44 21.57
C GLY A 23 -34.68 -17.08 21.10
N PRO A 24 -33.63 -17.73 21.63
CA PRO A 24 -32.26 -17.34 21.36
C PRO A 24 -31.86 -17.58 19.89
N GLU A 25 -30.95 -16.75 19.38
CA GLU A 25 -30.23 -16.97 18.13
C GLU A 25 -29.79 -18.44 18.02
N PRO A 26 -29.96 -19.13 16.87
CA PRO A 26 -29.27 -20.39 16.66
C PRO A 26 -27.78 -20.10 16.52
N THR A 27 -27.05 -20.20 17.65
CA THR A 27 -25.60 -20.39 17.65
C THR A 27 -25.29 -21.60 16.77
N ARG A 28 -24.69 -21.38 15.60
CA ARG A 28 -24.08 -22.46 14.82
C ARG A 28 -22.97 -23.07 15.67
N GLU A 29 -23.25 -24.24 16.23
CA GLU A 29 -22.27 -25.09 16.87
C GLU A 29 -21.22 -25.50 15.82
N TYR A 30 -19.97 -25.09 16.05
CA TYR A 30 -18.84 -25.48 15.22
C TYR A 30 -18.33 -26.82 15.74
N VAL A 31 -18.73 -27.91 15.10
CA VAL A 31 -18.20 -29.25 15.37
C VAL A 31 -16.84 -29.38 14.68
N TRP A 32 -15.78 -29.52 15.47
CA TRP A 32 -14.43 -29.81 14.98
C TRP A 32 -14.35 -31.30 14.61
N PRO A 33 -13.88 -31.68 13.40
CA PRO A 33 -13.62 -33.08 13.11
C PRO A 33 -12.42 -33.58 13.94
N GLU A 34 -12.62 -34.58 14.78
CA GLU A 34 -11.49 -35.29 15.40
C GLU A 34 -10.60 -35.92 14.32
N PRO A 35 -9.26 -35.91 14.48
CA PRO A 35 -8.36 -36.62 13.58
C PRO A 35 -8.52 -38.14 13.75
N GLU A 36 -8.85 -38.84 12.66
CA GLU A 36 -8.88 -40.30 12.61
C GLU A 36 -7.47 -40.87 12.88
N THR A 37 -7.34 -41.56 14.01
CA THR A 37 -6.18 -42.38 14.35
C THR A 37 -6.11 -43.62 13.47
N ASP A 38 -5.00 -43.78 12.74
CA ASP A 38 -4.65 -44.96 11.94
C ASP A 38 -4.79 -46.27 12.74
N ARG A 39 -5.59 -47.21 12.22
CA ARG A 39 -5.62 -48.61 12.65
C ARG A 39 -5.49 -49.50 11.41
N PRO A 40 -4.43 -50.32 11.27
CA PRO A 40 -4.36 -51.27 10.17
C PRO A 40 -5.06 -52.59 10.57
N PRO A 41 -5.81 -53.23 9.65
CA PRO A 41 -6.08 -54.65 9.76
C PRO A 41 -5.41 -55.47 8.64
N THR A 42 -4.66 -56.46 9.10
CA THR A 42 -4.37 -57.81 8.61
C THR A 42 -4.97 -58.29 7.26
N THR A 43 -4.12 -58.96 6.48
CA THR A 43 -4.33 -59.77 5.25
C THR A 43 -5.16 -61.05 5.42
N GLU A 44 -6.10 -61.34 4.50
CA GLU A 44 -6.10 -62.45 3.49
C GLU A 44 -7.45 -62.54 2.67
N PRO A 45 -7.48 -62.92 1.37
CA PRO A 45 -8.64 -62.87 0.43
C PRO A 45 -9.22 -64.27 0.06
N PRO A 46 -10.09 -64.47 -0.98
CA PRO A 46 -11.29 -63.76 -1.48
C PRO A 46 -12.53 -64.68 -1.56
N GLU A 47 -13.76 -64.15 -1.59
CA GLU A 47 -14.91 -64.90 -2.13
C GLU A 47 -15.86 -63.97 -2.89
N ALA A 48 -16.17 -64.39 -4.12
CA ALA A 48 -16.94 -63.65 -5.10
C ALA A 48 -18.44 -63.85 -4.87
N THR A 49 -19.24 -62.79 -5.02
CA THR A 49 -20.63 -62.92 -5.50
C THR A 49 -21.14 -61.63 -6.13
N ALA A 50 -21.42 -61.74 -7.44
CA ALA A 50 -22.54 -61.18 -8.19
C ALA A 50 -22.89 -59.67 -8.08
N SER A 51 -22.46 -58.93 -9.10
CA SER A 51 -23.24 -58.02 -9.96
C SER A 51 -24.56 -57.43 -9.40
N ALA A 52 -24.56 -56.13 -9.08
CA ALA A 52 -25.73 -55.27 -9.22
C ALA A 52 -25.31 -53.79 -9.37
N GLY A 53 -25.73 -53.17 -10.49
CA GLY A 53 -25.80 -51.72 -10.65
C GLY A 53 -24.50 -51.05 -11.09
N ALA A 54 -24.26 -50.98 -12.40
CA ALA A 54 -23.48 -49.88 -12.98
C ALA A 54 -24.28 -48.58 -12.75
N THR A 55 -24.15 -48.00 -11.56
CA THR A 55 -24.54 -46.63 -11.32
C THR A 55 -23.56 -45.80 -12.13
N ALA A 56 -24.06 -45.15 -13.18
CA ALA A 56 -23.30 -44.14 -13.90
C ALA A 56 -22.78 -43.15 -12.85
N LEU A 57 -21.50 -43.26 -12.52
CA LEU A 57 -20.80 -42.24 -11.75
C LEU A 57 -20.94 -40.99 -12.60
N GLY A 58 -21.85 -40.10 -12.20
CA GLY A 58 -21.94 -38.77 -12.76
C GLY A 58 -20.54 -38.21 -12.77
N VAL A 59 -20.11 -37.71 -13.94
CA VAL A 59 -18.84 -37.02 -14.09
C VAL A 59 -18.75 -36.03 -12.95
N VAL A 60 -17.84 -36.27 -12.00
CA VAL A 60 -17.49 -35.27 -10.99
C VAL A 60 -16.78 -34.20 -11.78
N GLU A 61 -17.54 -33.17 -12.16
CA GLU A 61 -17.01 -31.97 -12.79
C GLU A 61 -15.88 -31.48 -11.88
N ALA A 62 -14.64 -31.50 -12.38
CA ALA A 62 -13.49 -31.06 -11.62
C ALA A 62 -13.76 -29.61 -11.21
N GLU A 63 -13.87 -29.37 -9.91
CA GLU A 63 -14.16 -28.05 -9.39
C GLU A 63 -13.07 -27.09 -9.89
N PRO A 64 -13.43 -25.99 -10.57
CA PRO A 64 -12.46 -25.17 -11.29
C PRO A 64 -11.35 -24.72 -10.34
N GLU A 65 -10.11 -25.04 -10.71
CA GLU A 65 -8.94 -24.76 -9.88
C GLU A 65 -8.94 -23.29 -9.48
N ARG A 66 -9.04 -23.03 -8.17
CA ARG A 66 -9.19 -21.68 -7.63
C ARG A 66 -7.99 -20.84 -8.06
N VAL A 67 -8.19 -19.93 -9.01
CA VAL A 67 -7.14 -19.02 -9.50
C VAL A 67 -6.55 -18.25 -8.33
N VAL A 68 -5.35 -18.63 -7.91
CA VAL A 68 -4.66 -18.00 -6.79
C VAL A 68 -4.25 -16.59 -7.20
N ARG A 69 -4.86 -15.59 -6.58
CA ARG A 69 -4.51 -14.18 -6.83
C ARG A 69 -3.11 -13.92 -6.29
N SER A 70 -2.17 -13.59 -7.19
CA SER A 70 -0.81 -13.23 -6.80
C SER A 70 -0.81 -11.95 -5.95
N GLY A 71 -0.08 -11.97 -4.84
CA GLY A 71 -0.02 -10.85 -3.89
C GLY A 71 0.68 -9.63 -4.49
N ASN A 72 -0.08 -8.61 -4.89
CA ASN A 72 0.45 -7.39 -5.52
C ASN A 72 1.15 -6.42 -4.53
N ARG A 73 1.21 -6.75 -3.24
CA ARG A 73 1.78 -5.87 -2.20
C ARG A 73 3.30 -5.73 -2.29
N LEU A 74 4.01 -6.85 -2.50
CA LEU A 74 5.46 -6.87 -2.66
C LEU A 74 5.93 -6.07 -3.88
N ALA A 75 5.16 -6.12 -4.97
CA ALA A 75 5.44 -5.34 -6.18
C ALA A 75 5.30 -3.83 -5.95
N GLY A 76 4.32 -3.40 -5.13
CA GLY A 76 4.15 -2.00 -4.73
C GLY A 76 5.34 -1.50 -3.92
N VAL A 77 5.83 -2.30 -2.95
CA VAL A 77 7.00 -1.94 -2.13
C VAL A 77 8.28 -1.87 -2.96
N ALA A 78 8.49 -2.81 -3.90
CA ALA A 78 9.63 -2.75 -4.81
C ALA A 78 9.66 -1.47 -5.65
N LEU A 79 8.48 -1.00 -6.09
CA LEU A 79 8.37 0.24 -6.85
C LEU A 79 8.49 1.48 -5.95
N ALA A 80 8.09 1.40 -4.69
CA ALA A 80 8.38 2.42 -3.69
C ALA A 80 9.88 2.55 -3.43
N LEU A 81 10.62 1.44 -3.36
CA LEU A 81 12.09 1.46 -3.27
C LEU A 81 12.73 2.13 -4.50
N LEU A 82 12.27 1.80 -5.71
CA LEU A 82 12.77 2.44 -6.94
C LEU A 82 12.53 3.95 -6.93
N THR A 83 11.33 4.37 -6.51
CA THR A 83 10.96 5.79 -6.40
C THR A 83 11.79 6.49 -5.32
N THR A 84 12.10 5.79 -4.22
CA THR A 84 12.98 6.28 -3.17
C THR A 84 14.40 6.49 -3.69
N ALA A 85 14.93 5.56 -4.47
CA ALA A 85 16.25 5.71 -5.09
C ALA A 85 16.30 6.93 -6.01
N PHE A 86 15.24 7.17 -6.79
CA PHE A 86 15.11 8.36 -7.63
C PHE A 86 15.06 9.65 -6.80
N PHE A 87 14.25 9.69 -5.74
CA PHE A 87 14.20 10.81 -4.80
C PHE A 87 15.57 11.07 -4.18
N ALA A 88 16.26 10.03 -3.71
CA ALA A 88 17.58 10.13 -3.11
C ALA A 88 18.60 10.74 -4.09
N GLY A 89 18.61 10.29 -5.35
CA GLY A 89 19.48 10.88 -6.38
C GLY A 89 19.19 12.37 -6.61
N LEU A 90 17.93 12.75 -6.78
CA LEU A 90 17.54 14.16 -6.98
C LEU A 90 17.87 15.03 -5.77
N TYR A 91 17.62 14.52 -4.57
CA TYR A 91 17.88 15.26 -3.35
C TYR A 91 19.38 15.45 -3.11
N LEU A 92 20.21 14.45 -3.43
CA LEU A 92 21.67 14.59 -3.36
C LEU A 92 22.19 15.65 -4.34
N VAL A 93 21.66 15.66 -5.56
CA VAL A 93 21.97 16.71 -6.56
C VAL A 93 21.56 18.09 -6.03
N ALA A 94 20.38 18.21 -5.42
CA ALA A 94 19.93 19.47 -4.84
C ALA A 94 20.84 19.96 -3.70
N LEU A 95 21.20 19.08 -2.75
CA LEU A 95 22.11 19.43 -1.66
C LEU A 95 23.50 19.84 -2.16
N THR A 96 23.99 19.16 -3.20
CA THR A 96 25.27 19.49 -3.85
C THR A 96 25.19 20.87 -4.50
N ALA A 97 24.13 21.15 -5.26
CA ALA A 97 23.92 22.44 -5.90
C ALA A 97 23.82 23.58 -4.87
N ILE A 98 23.10 23.36 -3.77
CA ILE A 98 23.00 24.33 -2.67
C ILE A 98 24.38 24.63 -2.08
N ARG A 99 25.19 23.61 -1.80
CA ARG A 99 26.56 23.78 -1.27
C ARG A 99 27.46 24.55 -2.22
N VAL A 100 27.50 24.15 -3.50
CA VAL A 100 28.32 24.82 -4.52
C VAL A 100 27.95 26.31 -4.61
N LEU A 101 26.66 26.63 -4.54
CA LEU A 101 26.19 28.01 -4.64
C LEU A 101 26.45 28.82 -3.36
N ALA A 102 26.31 28.20 -2.18
CA ALA A 102 26.51 28.85 -0.89
C ALA A 102 27.98 29.11 -0.58
N ASP A 103 28.83 28.11 -0.79
CA ASP A 103 30.25 28.14 -0.41
C ASP A 103 31.16 28.66 -1.55
N GLN A 104 30.61 28.89 -2.76
CA GLN A 104 31.32 29.33 -3.97
C GLN A 104 32.60 28.52 -4.26
N THR A 105 32.57 27.22 -3.95
CA THR A 105 33.75 26.37 -4.06
C THR A 105 34.04 25.99 -5.50
N GLY A 106 35.32 26.00 -5.91
CA GLY A 106 35.78 25.36 -7.15
C GLY A 106 36.01 23.85 -7.03
N ALA A 107 35.48 23.21 -5.99
CA ALA A 107 35.66 21.78 -5.73
C ALA A 107 34.82 20.93 -6.71
N ASP A 108 35.25 19.69 -6.92
CA ASP A 108 34.53 18.72 -7.75
C ASP A 108 33.13 18.45 -7.16
N PRO A 109 32.04 18.73 -7.90
CA PRO A 109 30.68 18.53 -7.42
C PRO A 109 30.37 17.05 -7.10
N VAL A 110 31.03 16.10 -7.78
CA VAL A 110 30.80 14.67 -7.51
C VAL A 110 31.35 14.31 -6.14
N ALA A 111 32.57 14.73 -5.82
CA ALA A 111 33.17 14.53 -4.50
C ALA A 111 32.35 15.20 -3.38
N LEU A 112 31.86 16.42 -3.62
CA LEU A 112 30.99 17.13 -2.67
C LEU A 112 29.69 16.36 -2.40
N GLY A 113 29.03 15.88 -3.45
CA GLY A 113 27.81 15.09 -3.30
C GLY A 113 28.04 13.79 -2.55
N LEU A 114 29.10 13.04 -2.90
CA LEU A 114 29.44 11.79 -2.20
C LEU A 114 29.76 12.00 -0.72
N ALA A 115 30.34 13.15 -0.35
CA ALA A 115 30.57 13.51 1.05
C ALA A 115 29.27 13.77 1.83
N GLN A 116 28.18 14.14 1.15
CA GLN A 116 26.87 14.36 1.78
C GLN A 116 26.04 13.08 1.94
N ALA A 117 26.25 12.08 1.09
CA ALA A 117 25.51 10.82 1.11
C ALA A 117 25.47 10.09 2.47
N PRO A 118 26.53 10.06 3.30
CA PRO A 118 26.46 9.41 4.62
C PRO A 118 25.88 10.31 5.72
N THR A 119 25.53 11.57 5.43
CA THR A 119 25.07 12.51 6.46
C THR A 119 23.61 12.28 6.85
N ALA A 120 23.27 12.62 8.09
CA ALA A 120 21.88 12.58 8.56
C ALA A 120 20.96 13.55 7.79
N LEU A 121 21.50 14.69 7.32
CA LEU A 121 20.80 15.63 6.43
C LEU A 121 20.28 14.95 5.16
N PHE A 122 20.99 13.95 4.66
CA PHE A 122 20.61 13.15 3.50
C PHE A 122 19.77 11.92 3.90
N LEU A 123 20.27 11.12 4.84
CA LEU A 123 19.67 9.82 5.16
C LEU A 123 18.30 9.94 5.84
N ALA A 124 18.11 10.93 6.72
CA ALA A 124 16.85 11.11 7.44
C ALA A 124 15.66 11.37 6.48
N PRO A 125 15.71 12.34 5.56
CA PRO A 125 14.61 12.54 4.61
C PRO A 125 14.44 11.39 3.61
N VAL A 126 15.52 10.70 3.20
CA VAL A 126 15.42 9.53 2.32
C VAL A 126 14.69 8.37 3.02
N ALA A 127 15.02 8.08 4.27
CA ALA A 127 14.33 7.08 5.07
C ALA A 127 12.87 7.47 5.32
N ALA A 128 12.62 8.72 5.68
CA ALA A 128 11.28 9.24 5.91
C ALA A 128 10.41 9.19 4.65
N PHE A 129 10.98 9.51 3.47
CA PHE A 129 10.33 9.37 2.18
C PHE A 129 9.91 7.92 1.92
N PHE A 130 10.84 6.98 2.09
CA PHE A 130 10.56 5.55 1.88
C PHE A 130 9.44 5.06 2.79
N VAL A 131 9.51 5.38 4.09
CA VAL A 131 8.51 4.98 5.07
C VAL A 131 7.15 5.60 4.71
N GLY A 132 7.10 6.90 4.43
CA GLY A 132 5.87 7.60 4.05
C GLY A 132 5.23 6.99 2.80
N LEU A 133 6.03 6.77 1.75
CA LEU A 133 5.56 6.19 0.49
C LEU A 133 5.14 4.72 0.67
N ALA A 134 5.92 3.93 1.41
CA ALA A 134 5.58 2.53 1.70
C ALA A 134 4.26 2.44 2.46
N LEU A 135 4.06 3.26 3.49
CA LEU A 135 2.81 3.32 4.24
C LEU A 135 1.62 3.65 3.33
N ILE A 136 1.76 4.64 2.43
CA ILE A 136 0.72 4.94 1.43
C ILE A 136 0.45 3.68 0.59
N VAL A 137 1.48 3.04 0.04
CA VAL A 137 1.32 1.84 -0.80
C VAL A 137 0.64 0.69 -0.04
N LEU A 138 0.97 0.49 1.23
CA LEU A 138 0.44 -0.56 2.10
C LEU A 138 -1.02 -0.31 2.49
N VAL A 139 -1.37 0.94 2.79
CA VAL A 139 -2.73 1.33 3.21
C VAL A 139 -3.65 1.44 1.99
N VAL A 140 -3.16 1.99 0.90
CA VAL A 140 -3.93 2.36 -0.30
C VAL A 140 -4.04 1.18 -1.27
N ASN A 141 -4.51 0.04 -0.76
CA ASN A 141 -4.67 -1.21 -1.54
C ASN A 141 -5.63 -1.07 -2.75
N ARG A 142 -6.42 0.02 -2.82
CA ARG A 142 -7.44 0.23 -3.87
C ARG A 142 -7.64 1.67 -4.36
N ALA A 143 -6.91 2.67 -3.87
CA ALA A 143 -7.15 4.02 -4.36
C ALA A 143 -6.40 4.31 -5.65
N GLY A 144 -7.06 5.05 -6.53
CA GLY A 144 -6.45 5.57 -7.74
C GLY A 144 -5.32 6.54 -7.44
N TRP A 145 -4.73 7.07 -8.50
CA TRP A 145 -3.62 8.04 -8.46
C TRP A 145 -3.84 9.21 -7.48
N TRP A 146 -5.09 9.65 -7.26
CA TRP A 146 -5.45 10.70 -6.29
C TRP A 146 -4.93 10.51 -4.87
N ALA A 147 -4.85 9.26 -4.37
CA ALA A 147 -4.33 9.04 -3.01
C ALA A 147 -2.84 9.35 -2.91
N TYR A 148 -2.08 9.19 -3.99
CA TYR A 148 -0.68 9.58 -4.04
C TYR A 148 -0.53 11.10 -4.18
N VAL A 149 -1.50 11.79 -4.79
CA VAL A 149 -1.53 13.25 -4.84
C VAL A 149 -1.76 13.84 -3.45
N LEU A 150 -2.77 13.35 -2.73
CA LEU A 150 -3.08 13.84 -1.38
C LEU A 150 -2.06 13.36 -0.35
N GLY A 151 -1.69 12.08 -0.40
CA GLY A 151 -0.64 11.50 0.44
C GLY A 151 0.73 12.12 0.18
N GLY A 152 0.99 12.61 -1.04
CA GLY A 152 2.21 13.32 -1.40
C GLY A 152 2.43 14.59 -0.57
N PHE A 153 1.38 15.27 -0.12
CA PHE A 153 1.53 16.39 0.80
C PHE A 153 1.99 15.94 2.19
N LEU A 154 1.47 14.83 2.70
CA LEU A 154 1.93 14.26 3.97
C LEU A 154 3.39 13.82 3.87
N VAL A 155 3.76 13.17 2.76
CA VAL A 155 5.16 12.78 2.50
C VAL A 155 6.06 14.02 2.43
N ALA A 156 5.62 15.10 1.77
CA ALA A 156 6.38 16.34 1.68
C ALA A 156 6.67 16.97 3.05
N VAL A 157 5.65 17.04 3.93
CA VAL A 157 5.83 17.55 5.30
C VAL A 157 6.76 16.63 6.09
N LEU A 158 6.57 15.31 5.96
CA LEU A 158 7.39 14.32 6.65
C LEU A 158 8.86 14.38 6.22
N THR A 159 9.14 14.49 4.92
CA THR A 159 10.52 14.59 4.40
C THR A 159 11.16 15.93 4.75
N ALA A 160 10.42 17.03 4.69
CA ALA A 160 10.91 18.33 5.12
C ALA A 160 11.27 18.33 6.61
N ALA A 161 10.40 17.79 7.46
CA ALA A 161 10.67 17.65 8.89
C ALA A 161 11.90 16.77 9.16
N ALA A 162 12.02 15.64 8.45
CA ALA A 162 13.17 14.76 8.58
C ALA A 162 14.49 15.41 8.08
N ALA A 163 14.45 16.20 7.00
CA ALA A 163 15.59 16.98 6.55
C ALA A 163 16.02 18.02 7.59
N PHE A 164 15.05 18.70 8.22
CA PHE A 164 15.32 19.66 9.28
C PHE A 164 15.98 19.01 10.50
N VAL A 165 15.42 17.90 11.00
CA VAL A 165 16.00 17.12 12.10
C VAL A 165 17.39 16.58 11.73
N GLY A 166 17.54 16.06 10.50
CA GLY A 166 18.82 15.58 9.98
C GLY A 166 19.88 16.69 9.94
N SER A 167 19.50 17.91 9.52
CA SER A 167 20.37 19.08 9.54
C SER A 167 20.80 19.46 10.96
N TRP A 168 19.85 19.45 11.91
CA TRP A 168 20.09 19.80 13.30
C TRP A 168 21.05 18.81 13.97
N SER A 169 20.93 17.52 13.64
CA SER A 169 21.77 16.49 14.24
C SER A 169 23.28 16.68 14.00
N GLY A 170 23.65 17.38 12.92
CA GLY A 170 25.06 17.73 12.65
C GLY A 170 25.61 18.87 13.51
N VAL A 171 24.75 19.67 14.15
CA VAL A 171 25.15 20.86 14.93
C VAL A 171 24.78 20.76 16.41
N GLY A 172 23.58 20.26 16.72
CA GLY A 172 23.01 20.16 18.08
C GLY A 172 22.82 18.72 18.57
N GLY A 173 23.22 17.72 17.78
CA GLY A 173 23.01 16.30 18.10
C GLY A 173 21.53 15.89 18.10
N LEU A 174 21.21 14.79 18.79
CA LEU A 174 19.83 14.28 18.90
C LEU A 174 19.04 14.87 20.07
N ALA A 175 19.64 15.80 20.82
CA ALA A 175 19.00 16.43 21.96
C ALA A 175 18.00 17.50 21.49
N VAL A 176 16.86 17.59 22.17
CA VAL A 176 15.94 18.70 22.00
C VAL A 176 16.60 19.95 22.61
N PRO A 177 16.78 21.04 21.85
CA PRO A 177 17.40 22.24 22.40
C PRO A 177 16.56 22.81 23.55
N ALA A 178 17.26 23.29 24.58
CA ALA A 178 16.63 23.87 25.77
C ALA A 178 15.80 25.13 25.46
N ALA A 179 16.19 25.87 24.41
CA ALA A 179 15.49 27.06 23.94
C ALA A 179 14.90 26.83 22.54
N PRO A 180 13.57 26.96 22.36
CA PRO A 180 12.92 26.81 21.05
C PRO A 180 13.41 27.81 20.00
N SER A 181 13.92 28.98 20.41
CA SER A 181 14.46 30.00 19.51
C SER A 181 15.64 29.48 18.68
N LEU A 182 16.44 28.55 19.22
CA LEU A 182 17.58 27.98 18.51
C LEU A 182 17.15 27.18 17.27
N LEU A 183 16.02 26.47 17.34
CA LEU A 183 15.45 25.77 16.19
C LEU A 183 14.94 26.75 15.15
N ALA A 184 14.31 27.85 15.59
CA ALA A 184 13.81 28.88 14.70
C ALA A 184 14.96 29.60 13.98
N ASP A 185 16.05 29.90 14.69
CA ASP A 185 17.23 30.55 14.11
C ASP A 185 17.97 29.61 13.17
N HIS A 186 18.07 28.31 13.49
CA HIS A 186 18.62 27.30 12.60
C HIS A 186 17.78 27.13 11.32
N LEU A 187 16.46 27.15 11.43
CA LEU A 187 15.57 27.08 10.26
C LEU A 187 15.65 28.34 9.38
N ARG A 188 16.06 29.49 9.93
CA ARG A 188 16.24 30.74 9.19
C ARG A 188 17.54 30.78 8.40
N ASP A 189 18.49 29.88 8.68
CA ASP A 189 19.68 29.73 7.85
C ASP A 189 19.24 29.40 6.41
N PRO A 190 19.69 30.16 5.39
CA PRO A 190 19.21 30.00 4.02
C PRO A 190 19.59 28.65 3.42
N VAL A 191 20.73 28.06 3.80
CA VAL A 191 21.18 26.74 3.34
C VAL A 191 20.30 25.64 3.95
N VAL A 192 20.00 25.76 5.25
CA VAL A 192 19.09 24.83 5.94
C VAL A 192 17.70 24.93 5.34
N LEU A 193 17.15 26.14 5.23
CA LEU A 193 15.83 26.38 4.68
C LEU A 193 15.70 25.85 3.25
N ALA A 194 16.67 26.14 2.38
CA ALA A 194 16.70 25.63 1.01
C ALA A 194 16.74 24.10 0.97
N SER A 195 17.54 23.47 1.82
CA SER A 195 17.64 22.00 1.90
C SER A 195 16.33 21.36 2.36
N VAL A 196 15.69 21.94 3.38
CA VAL A 196 14.39 21.48 3.91
C VAL A 196 13.29 21.63 2.86
N LEU A 197 13.23 22.77 2.18
CA LEU A 197 12.27 23.00 1.10
C LEU A 197 12.51 22.06 -0.09
N ALA A 198 13.77 21.83 -0.47
CA ALA A 198 14.12 20.88 -1.52
C ALA A 198 13.63 19.46 -1.17
N ALA A 199 13.83 19.00 0.07
CA ALA A 199 13.35 17.70 0.53
C ALA A 199 11.82 17.57 0.45
N GLY A 200 11.09 18.62 0.84
CA GLY A 200 9.64 18.64 0.79
C GLY A 200 9.09 18.65 -0.63
N VAL A 201 9.57 19.57 -1.48
CA VAL A 201 9.12 19.72 -2.88
C VAL A 201 9.46 18.48 -3.69
N LEU A 202 10.71 18.01 -3.64
CA LEU A 202 11.11 16.79 -4.36
C LEU A 202 10.38 15.56 -3.84
N GLY A 203 10.13 15.48 -2.53
CA GLY A 203 9.35 14.40 -1.94
C GLY A 203 7.90 14.39 -2.44
N ARG A 204 7.27 15.57 -2.55
CA ARG A 204 5.93 15.69 -3.13
C ARG A 204 5.91 15.20 -4.57
N GLU A 205 6.78 15.74 -5.41
CA GLU A 205 6.81 15.42 -6.83
C GLU A 205 7.10 13.92 -7.01
N ALA A 206 8.18 13.40 -6.40
CA ALA A 206 8.52 11.98 -6.51
C ALA A 206 7.37 11.06 -6.07
N THR A 207 6.60 11.44 -5.04
CA THR A 207 5.41 10.66 -4.63
C THR A 207 4.31 10.67 -5.68
N VAL A 208 4.06 11.82 -6.32
CA VAL A 208 3.03 11.97 -7.37
C VAL A 208 3.40 11.16 -8.62
N TRP A 209 4.64 11.30 -9.10
CA TRP A 209 5.14 10.60 -10.30
C TRP A 209 5.31 9.10 -10.03
N GLY A 210 5.89 8.72 -8.89
CA GLY A 210 6.03 7.33 -8.47
C GLY A 210 4.68 6.64 -8.26
N GLY A 211 3.74 7.34 -7.63
CA GLY A 211 2.37 6.87 -7.44
C GLY A 211 1.62 6.60 -8.75
N ALA A 212 1.84 7.44 -9.78
CA ALA A 212 1.27 7.23 -11.10
C ALA A 212 1.80 5.92 -11.75
N LEU A 213 3.10 5.67 -11.67
CA LEU A 213 3.73 4.43 -12.15
C LEU A 213 3.21 3.19 -11.41
N ILE A 214 3.07 3.28 -10.08
CA ILE A 214 2.52 2.20 -9.25
C ILE A 214 1.08 1.88 -9.65
N ALA A 215 0.23 2.90 -9.77
CA ALA A 215 -1.16 2.74 -10.17
C ALA A 215 -1.31 2.18 -11.61
N ALA A 216 -0.43 2.58 -12.53
CA ALA A 216 -0.43 2.05 -13.89
C ALA A 216 -0.13 0.54 -13.92
N ARG A 217 0.89 0.09 -13.17
CA ARG A 217 1.25 -1.34 -13.10
C ARG A 217 0.16 -2.18 -12.45
N ALA A 218 -0.43 -1.70 -11.35
CA ALA A 218 -1.52 -2.40 -10.65
C ALA A 218 -2.74 -2.65 -11.57
N ARG A 219 -3.10 -1.66 -12.41
CA ARG A 219 -4.18 -1.81 -13.42
C ARG A 219 -3.85 -2.87 -14.47
N GLY A 220 -2.60 -2.91 -14.94
CA GLY A 220 -2.14 -3.92 -15.90
C GLY A 220 -2.21 -5.35 -15.36
N VAL A 221 -1.82 -5.57 -14.10
CA VAL A 221 -1.94 -6.88 -13.43
C VAL A 221 -3.40 -7.28 -13.28
N LYS A 222 -4.27 -6.35 -12.86
CA LYS A 222 -5.71 -6.62 -12.74
C LYS A 222 -6.35 -7.02 -14.06
N ARG A 223 -5.97 -6.37 -15.17
CA ARG A 223 -6.45 -6.72 -16.51
C ARG A 223 -6.03 -8.14 -16.92
N ARG A 224 -4.74 -8.49 -16.74
CA ARG A 224 -4.22 -9.83 -17.03
C ARG A 224 -4.87 -10.91 -16.17
N ASN A 225 -5.17 -10.63 -14.90
CA ASN A 225 -5.87 -11.56 -14.04
C ASN A 225 -7.32 -11.77 -14.49
N ALA A 226 -8.01 -10.72 -14.92
CA ALA A 226 -9.36 -10.83 -15.47
C ALA A 226 -9.39 -11.59 -16.81
N GLU A 227 -8.39 -11.40 -17.68
CA GLU A 227 -8.22 -12.18 -18.92
C GLU A 227 -8.02 -13.67 -18.62
N ARG A 228 -7.24 -14.01 -17.58
CA ARG A 228 -7.05 -15.40 -17.13
C ARG A 228 -8.30 -16.01 -16.50
N GLU A 229 -9.04 -15.25 -15.70
CA GLU A 229 -10.32 -15.68 -15.13
C GLU A 229 -11.35 -15.93 -16.24
N ALA A 230 -11.41 -15.08 -17.27
CA ALA A 230 -12.31 -15.26 -18.42
C ALA A 230 -11.94 -16.50 -19.26
N ALA A 231 -10.66 -16.72 -19.53
CA ALA A 231 -10.17 -17.89 -20.28
C ALA A 231 -10.35 -19.22 -19.54
N ALA A 232 -10.44 -19.20 -18.20
CA ALA A 232 -10.72 -20.39 -17.39
C ALA A 232 -12.23 -20.72 -17.31
N SER A 233 -13.10 -19.79 -17.71
CA SER A 233 -14.58 -19.94 -17.68
C SER A 233 -15.20 -20.20 -19.06
N SER A 234 -14.38 -20.27 -20.12
CA SER A 234 -14.78 -20.52 -21.51
C SER A 234 -14.29 -21.89 -21.98
#